data_AF-A0A9Q1IL69-F1
#
_entry.id   AF-A0A9Q1IL69-F1
#
_cell.length_a   1.000
_cell.length_b   1.000
_cell.length_c   1.000
_cell.angle_alpha   90.00
_cell.angle_beta   90.00
_cell.angle_gamma   90.00
#
_symmetry.space_group_name_H-M   'P 1'
#
loop_
_entity.id
_entity.type
_entity.pdbx_description
1 polymer ?
#
loop_
_entity_poly.entity_id
_entity_poly.type
_entity_poly.pdbx_seq_one_letter_code
_entity_poly.pdbx_strand_id
1 'polypeptide(L)'
;MEADEETTEIKTETTLESQDLSLLQQTVGVFLAEYGWYLLFLCVGVYLLIQHLSKKRSSHEADWSGHGSAEEDTAAVVTRQEALEASRRRMQEELDAKAVQYKEKQQALQEEKRKQKIEMWDSMQEGKSYKGNAKVSNGTEEAGTSGVLKPKSDKKPLRNNGFNPLSGEGGGACVWRPGRRGPSSGG
;
A
#
# COMPACT_ATOMS: atom_id res chain seq x y z
N MET A 1 -48.81 34.17 39.05
CA MET A 1 -47.64 34.92 39.53
C MET A 1 -46.40 34.11 39.15
N GLU A 2 -46.08 34.04 37.86
CA GLU A 2 -44.90 33.30 37.35
C GLU A 2 -44.23 34.06 36.18
N ALA A 3 -44.94 34.97 35.49
CA ALA A 3 -44.39 35.73 34.36
C ALA A 3 -43.42 36.87 34.76
N ASP A 4 -43.43 37.30 36.03
CA ASP A 4 -42.64 38.45 36.47
C ASP A 4 -41.25 38.07 37.01
N GLU A 5 -41.01 36.80 37.36
CA GLU A 5 -39.70 36.34 37.85
C GLU A 5 -38.74 36.05 36.68
N GLU A 6 -39.21 35.34 35.65
CA GLU A 6 -38.40 34.95 34.48
C GLU A 6 -37.88 36.17 33.68
N THR A 7 -38.68 37.23 33.58
CA THR A 7 -38.27 38.47 32.87
C THR A 7 -37.24 39.30 33.65
N THR A 8 -37.21 39.18 34.97
CA THR A 8 -36.19 39.85 35.80
C THR A 8 -34.86 39.12 35.78
N GLU A 9 -34.86 37.78 35.71
CA GLU A 9 -33.64 36.97 35.59
C GLU A 9 -32.98 37.13 34.21
N ILE A 10 -33.75 37.11 33.11
CA ILE A 10 -33.18 37.31 31.76
C ILE A 10 -32.56 38.72 31.61
N LYS A 11 -33.17 39.73 32.23
CA LYS A 11 -32.67 41.10 32.17
C LYS A 11 -31.41 41.30 33.01
N THR A 12 -31.26 40.60 34.14
CA THR A 12 -30.02 40.65 34.92
C THR A 12 -28.90 39.90 34.21
N GLU A 13 -29.16 38.71 33.65
CA GLU A 13 -28.17 37.93 32.90
C GLU A 13 -27.60 38.68 31.69
N THR A 14 -28.46 39.28 30.87
CA THR A 14 -28.01 40.08 29.70
C THR A 14 -27.19 41.33 30.07
N THR A 15 -27.47 41.94 31.24
CA THR A 15 -26.67 43.06 31.75
C THR A 15 -25.33 42.64 32.34
N LEU A 16 -25.20 41.40 32.79
CA LEU A 16 -23.94 40.83 33.28
C LEU A 16 -23.03 40.45 32.12
N GLU A 17 -23.53 39.79 31.08
CA GLU A 17 -22.73 39.47 29.88
C GLU A 17 -22.21 40.72 29.17
N SER A 18 -23.03 41.78 29.08
CA SER A 18 -22.59 43.05 28.49
C SER A 18 -21.55 43.78 29.35
N GLN A 19 -21.64 43.67 30.68
CA GLN A 19 -20.58 44.12 31.58
C GLN A 19 -19.31 43.29 31.41
N ASP A 20 -19.41 41.97 31.34
CA ASP A 20 -18.26 41.07 31.15
C ASP A 20 -17.58 41.27 29.79
N LEU A 21 -18.34 41.46 28.72
CA LEU A 21 -17.81 41.82 27.41
C LEU A 21 -17.15 43.20 27.43
N SER A 22 -17.71 44.15 28.16
CA SER A 22 -17.09 45.48 28.33
C SER A 22 -15.81 45.41 29.16
N LEU A 23 -15.76 44.55 30.19
CA LEU A 23 -14.56 44.28 30.99
C LEU A 23 -13.51 43.53 30.17
N LEU A 24 -13.91 42.57 29.34
CA LEU A 24 -13.04 41.88 28.39
C LEU A 24 -12.52 42.85 27.34
N GLN A 25 -13.34 43.72 26.79
CA GLN A 25 -12.89 44.73 25.84
C GLN A 25 -11.96 45.76 26.48
N GLN A 26 -12.23 46.17 27.72
CA GLN A 26 -11.37 47.09 28.48
C GLN A 26 -10.03 46.43 28.79
N THR A 27 -10.03 45.19 29.27
CA THR A 27 -8.82 44.42 29.60
C THR A 27 -8.04 44.10 28.34
N VAL A 28 -8.66 43.53 27.31
CA VAL A 28 -8.04 43.27 26.00
C VAL A 28 -7.53 44.56 25.38
N GLY A 29 -8.24 45.69 25.53
CA GLY A 29 -7.79 47.00 25.07
C GLY A 29 -6.53 47.49 25.80
N VAL A 30 -6.45 47.31 27.12
CA VAL A 30 -5.25 47.61 27.91
C VAL A 30 -4.11 46.67 27.54
N PHE A 31 -4.37 45.36 27.39
CA PHE A 31 -3.38 44.38 26.95
C PHE A 31 -2.91 44.63 25.51
N LEU A 32 -3.78 45.07 24.59
CA LEU A 32 -3.39 45.45 23.23
C LEU A 32 -2.64 46.79 23.21
N ALA A 33 -2.96 47.73 24.09
CA ALA A 33 -2.21 48.97 24.20
C ALA A 33 -0.80 48.70 24.74
N GLU A 34 -0.66 47.81 25.71
CA GLU A 34 0.61 47.47 26.35
C GLU A 34 1.45 46.47 25.55
N TYR A 35 0.81 45.50 24.86
CA TYR A 35 1.48 44.46 24.08
C TYR A 35 1.28 44.54 22.57
N GLY A 36 0.59 45.57 22.06
CA GLY A 36 0.32 45.73 20.63
C GLY A 36 1.58 45.81 19.78
N TRP A 37 2.66 46.38 20.33
CA TRP A 37 3.97 46.38 19.67
C TRP A 37 4.55 44.97 19.51
N TYR A 38 4.37 44.09 20.48
CA TYR A 38 4.79 42.68 20.33
C TYR A 38 3.95 41.95 19.30
N LEU A 39 2.64 42.23 19.21
CA LEU A 39 1.80 41.70 18.13
C LEU A 39 2.26 42.19 16.75
N LEU A 40 2.67 43.46 16.63
CA LEU A 40 3.26 43.98 15.40
C LEU A 40 4.61 43.31 15.09
N PHE A 41 5.53 43.18 16.05
CA PHE A 41 6.80 42.50 15.84
C PHE A 41 6.62 41.01 15.54
N LEU A 42 5.65 40.35 16.17
CA LEU A 42 5.28 38.96 15.87
C LEU A 42 4.72 38.85 14.46
N CYS A 43 3.82 39.75 14.07
CA CYS A 43 3.25 39.78 12.73
C CYS A 43 4.31 40.05 11.66
N VAL A 44 5.20 41.03 11.89
CA VAL A 44 6.34 41.32 11.01
C VAL A 44 7.32 40.14 10.99
N GLY A 45 7.59 39.53 12.13
CA GLY A 45 8.45 38.35 12.25
C GLY A 45 7.90 37.15 11.49
N VAL A 46 6.61 36.86 11.63
CA VAL A 46 5.89 35.82 10.86
C VAL A 46 5.86 36.17 9.38
N TYR A 47 5.63 37.44 9.02
CA TYR A 47 5.66 37.90 7.63
C TYR A 47 7.04 37.71 7.02
N LEU A 48 8.10 38.13 7.72
CA LEU A 48 9.49 37.92 7.29
C LEU A 48 9.86 36.44 7.27
N LEU A 49 9.33 35.64 8.18
CA LEU A 49 9.54 34.19 8.21
C LEU A 49 8.89 33.55 6.98
N ILE A 50 7.63 33.87 6.69
CA ILE A 50 6.95 33.42 5.47
C ILE A 50 7.67 33.94 4.22
N GLN A 51 8.11 35.20 4.22
CA GLN A 51 8.84 35.80 3.11
C GLN A 51 10.21 35.13 2.92
N HIS A 52 10.91 34.82 3.99
CA HIS A 52 12.21 34.16 3.96
C HIS A 52 12.08 32.68 3.59
N LEU A 53 11.03 31.98 4.04
CA LEU A 53 10.72 30.63 3.61
C LEU A 53 10.27 30.60 2.15
N SER A 54 9.47 31.57 1.70
CA SER A 54 9.04 31.68 0.30
C SER A 54 10.22 32.05 -0.59
N LYS A 55 11.09 32.98 -0.16
CA LYS A 55 12.35 33.31 -0.84
C LYS A 55 13.32 32.15 -0.86
N LYS A 56 13.42 31.36 0.23
CA LYS A 56 14.24 30.15 0.29
C LYS A 56 13.69 29.05 -0.60
N ARG A 57 12.38 28.88 -0.67
CA ARG A 57 11.75 27.90 -1.56
C ARG A 57 11.84 28.33 -3.02
N SER A 58 11.62 29.61 -3.31
CA SER A 58 11.80 30.17 -4.65
C SER A 58 13.27 30.24 -5.03
N SER A 59 14.19 30.46 -4.09
CA SER A 59 15.62 30.39 -4.35
C SER A 59 16.05 28.96 -4.53
N HIS A 60 15.51 27.99 -3.79
CA HIS A 60 15.81 26.57 -4.00
C HIS A 60 15.22 26.06 -5.32
N GLU A 61 14.07 26.58 -5.76
CA GLU A 61 13.47 26.36 -7.09
C GLU A 61 14.24 27.11 -8.20
N ALA A 62 14.77 28.31 -7.89
CA ALA A 62 15.63 29.09 -8.77
C ALA A 62 17.06 28.51 -8.88
N ASP A 63 17.57 27.87 -7.83
CA ASP A 63 18.89 27.23 -7.72
C ASP A 63 18.84 25.84 -8.41
N TRP A 64 17.69 25.15 -8.32
CA TRP A 64 17.37 24.04 -9.23
C TRP A 64 17.29 24.44 -10.70
N SER A 65 17.02 25.71 -11.00
CA SER A 65 17.02 26.25 -12.37
C SER A 65 18.25 27.12 -12.67
N GLY A 66 19.21 27.18 -11.75
CA GLY A 66 20.23 28.23 -11.71
C GLY A 66 21.50 27.80 -10.99
N HIS A 67 22.14 26.76 -11.55
CA HIS A 67 23.57 26.51 -11.38
C HIS A 67 24.05 26.19 -9.95
N GLY A 68 23.68 25.00 -9.47
CA GLY A 68 24.54 24.26 -8.53
C GLY A 68 25.92 24.03 -9.16
N SER A 69 26.96 24.04 -8.32
CA SER A 69 28.31 23.76 -8.78
C SER A 69 28.31 22.38 -9.47
N ALA A 70 28.80 22.32 -10.70
CA ALA A 70 28.72 21.11 -11.52
C ALA A 70 29.37 19.87 -10.85
N GLU A 71 30.25 20.08 -9.87
CA GLU A 71 30.91 19.03 -9.10
C GLU A 71 30.00 18.46 -7.98
N GLU A 72 29.24 19.29 -7.26
CA GLU A 72 28.30 18.82 -6.25
C GLU A 72 27.07 18.15 -6.88
N ASP A 73 26.59 18.68 -8.00
CA ASP A 73 25.48 18.09 -8.76
C ASP A 73 25.86 16.73 -9.36
N THR A 74 27.10 16.55 -9.84
CA THR A 74 27.55 15.25 -10.37
C THR A 74 27.73 14.21 -9.27
N ALA A 75 28.31 14.56 -8.13
CA ALA A 75 28.43 13.65 -6.99
C ALA A 75 27.06 13.24 -6.42
N ALA A 76 26.11 14.18 -6.33
CA ALA A 76 24.74 13.89 -5.91
C ALA A 76 23.99 12.99 -6.91
N VAL A 77 24.23 13.16 -8.22
CA VAL A 77 23.66 12.28 -9.25
C VAL A 77 24.26 10.88 -9.21
N VAL A 78 25.57 10.74 -9.04
CA VAL A 78 26.27 9.44 -8.95
C VAL A 78 25.77 8.66 -7.74
N THR A 79 25.74 9.27 -6.56
CA THR A 79 25.24 8.60 -5.34
C THR A 79 23.78 8.16 -5.47
N ARG A 80 22.94 8.96 -6.13
CA ARG A 80 21.56 8.60 -6.43
C ARG A 80 21.46 7.45 -7.43
N GLN A 81 22.31 7.42 -8.45
CA GLN A 81 22.37 6.33 -9.42
C GLN A 81 22.86 5.03 -8.79
N GLU A 82 23.91 5.10 -7.97
CA GLU A 82 24.43 3.96 -7.21
C GLU A 82 23.37 3.37 -6.27
N ALA A 83 22.59 4.21 -5.59
CA ALA A 83 21.48 3.74 -4.75
C ALA A 83 20.39 3.02 -5.57
N LEU A 84 20.07 3.52 -6.77
CA LEU A 84 19.11 2.88 -7.67
C LEU A 84 19.66 1.57 -8.26
N GLU A 85 20.93 1.53 -8.64
CA GLU A 85 21.58 0.31 -9.13
C GLU A 85 21.72 -0.75 -8.05
N ALA A 86 22.04 -0.36 -6.82
CA ALA A 86 22.05 -1.27 -5.67
C ALA A 86 20.67 -1.88 -5.42
N SER A 87 19.60 -1.08 -5.52
CA SER A 87 18.23 -1.58 -5.42
C SER A 87 17.90 -2.59 -6.53
N ARG A 88 18.28 -2.30 -7.78
CA ARG A 88 18.08 -3.21 -8.92
C ARG A 88 18.85 -4.53 -8.75
N ARG A 89 20.10 -4.48 -8.28
CA ARG A 89 20.92 -5.69 -8.05
C ARG A 89 20.31 -6.56 -6.95
N ARG A 90 19.89 -5.98 -5.82
CA ARG A 90 19.19 -6.72 -4.76
C ARG A 90 17.92 -7.42 -5.27
N MET A 91 17.14 -6.75 -6.11
CA MET A 91 15.96 -7.35 -6.73
C MET A 91 16.31 -8.52 -7.66
N GLN A 92 17.40 -8.42 -8.43
CA GLN A 92 17.86 -9.51 -9.29
C GLN A 92 18.34 -10.71 -8.47
N GLU A 93 19.12 -10.47 -7.41
CA GLU A 93 19.61 -11.52 -6.51
C GLU A 93 18.46 -12.29 -5.85
N GLU A 94 17.40 -11.61 -5.42
CA GLU A 94 16.20 -12.27 -4.87
C GLU A 94 15.47 -13.14 -5.89
N LEU A 95 15.40 -12.71 -7.16
CA LEU A 95 14.79 -13.47 -8.24
C LEU A 95 15.64 -14.69 -8.61
N ASP A 96 16.95 -14.52 -8.68
CA ASP A 96 17.88 -15.60 -8.97
C ASP A 96 17.89 -16.64 -7.85
N ALA A 97 17.86 -16.22 -6.58
CA ALA A 97 17.73 -17.13 -5.44
C ALA A 97 16.45 -17.98 -5.52
N LYS A 98 15.32 -17.36 -5.87
CA LYS A 98 14.05 -18.09 -6.07
C LYS A 98 14.13 -19.05 -7.26
N ALA A 99 14.81 -18.66 -8.34
CA ALA A 99 14.99 -19.51 -9.51
C ALA A 99 15.86 -20.74 -9.19
N VAL A 100 16.93 -20.58 -8.41
CA VAL A 100 17.78 -21.69 -7.95
C VAL A 100 16.99 -22.64 -7.05
N GLN A 101 16.27 -22.11 -6.05
CA GLN A 101 15.44 -22.94 -5.16
C GLN A 101 14.38 -23.74 -5.92
N TYR A 102 13.78 -23.16 -6.96
CA TYR A 102 12.81 -23.88 -7.77
C TYR A 102 13.45 -24.98 -8.62
N LYS A 103 14.62 -24.71 -9.22
CA LYS A 103 15.39 -25.71 -9.98
C LYS A 103 15.83 -26.87 -9.09
N GLU A 104 16.34 -26.60 -7.89
CA GLU A 104 16.72 -27.63 -6.91
C GLU A 104 15.53 -28.50 -6.51
N LYS A 105 14.38 -27.89 -6.19
CA LYS A 105 13.14 -28.63 -5.89
C LYS A 105 12.70 -29.50 -7.07
N GLN A 106 12.79 -29.00 -8.29
CA GLN A 106 12.46 -29.79 -9.48
C GLN A 106 13.41 -30.97 -9.67
N GLN A 107 14.71 -30.79 -9.45
CA GLN A 107 15.70 -31.86 -9.55
C GLN A 107 15.46 -32.93 -8.47
N ALA A 108 15.21 -32.52 -7.22
CA ALA A 108 14.86 -33.43 -6.14
C ALA A 108 13.62 -34.29 -6.47
N LEU A 109 12.55 -33.67 -6.98
CA LEU A 109 11.35 -34.39 -7.40
C LEU A 109 11.62 -35.36 -8.58
N GLN A 110 12.53 -35.01 -9.49
CA GLN A 110 12.91 -35.91 -10.58
C GLN A 110 13.73 -37.11 -10.06
N GLU A 111 14.63 -36.89 -9.11
CA GLU A 111 15.40 -37.96 -8.48
C GLU A 111 14.53 -38.89 -7.63
N GLU A 112 13.59 -38.34 -6.86
CA GLU A 112 12.62 -39.13 -6.11
C GLU A 112 11.76 -39.99 -7.03
N LYS A 113 11.27 -39.44 -8.15
CA LYS A 113 10.54 -40.23 -9.16
C LYS A 113 11.41 -41.32 -9.79
N ARG A 114 12.71 -41.08 -9.97
CA ARG A 114 13.65 -42.11 -10.45
C ARG A 114 13.84 -43.20 -9.41
N LYS A 115 14.03 -42.83 -8.14
CA LYS A 115 14.17 -43.78 -7.02
C LYS A 115 12.90 -44.62 -6.83
N GLN A 116 11.72 -44.00 -6.85
CA GLN A 116 10.43 -44.69 -6.78
C GLN A 116 10.25 -45.70 -7.92
N LYS A 117 10.69 -45.36 -9.14
CA LYS A 117 10.65 -46.31 -10.26
C LYS A 117 11.58 -47.50 -10.03
N ILE A 118 12.79 -47.26 -9.53
CA ILE A 118 13.76 -48.34 -9.23
C ILE A 118 13.20 -49.23 -8.12
N GLU A 119 12.73 -48.65 -7.02
CA GLU A 119 12.14 -49.39 -5.90
C GLU A 119 10.89 -50.20 -6.32
N MET A 120 10.03 -49.63 -7.18
CA MET A 120 8.89 -50.34 -7.74
C MET A 120 9.33 -51.51 -8.64
N TRP A 121 10.37 -51.33 -9.46
CA TRP A 121 10.93 -52.41 -10.29
C TRP A 121 11.62 -53.50 -9.46
N ASP A 122 12.40 -53.13 -8.44
CA ASP A 122 13.08 -54.05 -7.53
C ASP A 122 12.08 -54.86 -6.70
N SER A 123 11.04 -54.21 -6.15
CA SER A 123 9.98 -54.91 -5.41
C SER A 123 9.16 -55.86 -6.29
N MET A 124 9.02 -55.56 -7.59
CA MET A 124 8.41 -56.45 -8.57
C MET A 124 9.33 -57.64 -8.89
N GLN A 125 10.65 -57.43 -9.00
CA GLN A 125 11.63 -58.48 -9.25
C GLN A 125 11.81 -59.42 -8.04
N GLU A 126 11.77 -58.88 -6.82
CA GLU A 126 11.84 -59.63 -5.56
C GLU A 126 10.52 -60.36 -5.20
N GLY A 127 9.47 -60.23 -6.03
CA GLY A 127 8.19 -60.94 -5.84
C GLY A 127 7.34 -60.42 -4.68
N LYS A 128 7.64 -59.24 -4.14
CA LYS A 128 6.91 -58.62 -3.01
C LYS A 128 5.65 -57.85 -3.47
N SER A 129 5.41 -57.75 -4.78
CA SER A 129 4.43 -56.83 -5.40
C SER A 129 2.94 -57.11 -5.15
N TYR A 130 2.56 -58.21 -4.48
CA TYR A 130 1.14 -58.55 -4.29
C TYR A 130 0.58 -58.30 -2.87
N LYS A 131 1.40 -58.01 -1.85
CA LYS A 131 0.88 -57.70 -0.50
C LYS A 131 0.74 -56.19 -0.28
N GLY A 132 -0.34 -55.64 -0.84
CA GLY A 132 -1.10 -54.53 -0.26
C GLY A 132 -0.39 -53.17 -0.16
N ASN A 133 -0.41 -52.40 -1.25
CA ASN A 133 -0.11 -50.97 -1.24
C ASN A 133 -1.29 -50.12 -0.69
N ALA A 134 -1.97 -50.62 0.35
CA ALA A 134 -3.19 -50.01 0.92
C ALA A 134 -2.90 -49.10 2.13
N LYS A 135 -1.63 -48.88 2.51
CA LYS A 135 -1.29 -48.18 3.76
C LYS A 135 -0.37 -46.97 3.63
N VAL A 136 0.05 -46.58 2.43
CA VAL A 136 0.91 -45.40 2.23
C VAL A 136 0.14 -44.18 1.67
N SER A 137 -1.16 -44.31 1.37
CA SER A 137 -1.97 -43.18 0.89
C SER A 137 -2.71 -42.39 1.99
N ASN A 138 -2.65 -42.79 3.26
CA ASN A 138 -3.37 -42.13 4.36
C ASN A 138 -2.41 -41.86 5.53
N GLY A 139 -1.84 -40.65 5.62
CA GLY A 139 -0.92 -40.31 6.69
C GLY A 139 -0.40 -38.87 6.73
N THR A 140 -1.19 -37.87 6.31
CA THR A 140 -0.87 -36.44 6.60
C THR A 140 -2.13 -35.57 6.77
N GLU A 141 -3.24 -36.11 7.26
CA GLU A 141 -4.41 -35.27 7.59
C GLU A 141 -5.15 -35.79 8.83
N GLU A 142 -4.70 -35.30 9.99
CA GLU A 142 -5.46 -35.13 11.23
C GLU A 142 -5.36 -33.61 11.51
N ALA A 143 -6.38 -32.83 11.85
CA ALA A 143 -7.75 -33.08 12.27
C ALA A 143 -8.57 -31.78 12.15
N GLY A 144 -9.90 -31.86 11.96
CA GLY A 144 -10.75 -30.66 11.95
C GLY A 144 -12.23 -30.81 11.59
N THR A 145 -12.97 -31.62 12.36
CA THR A 145 -14.40 -31.49 12.74
C THR A 145 -15.58 -31.58 11.73
N SER A 146 -16.41 -32.60 11.99
CA SER A 146 -17.89 -32.63 12.04
C SER A 146 -18.77 -32.36 10.81
N GLY A 147 -19.53 -33.39 10.41
CA GLY A 147 -21.00 -33.25 10.31
C GLY A 147 -21.71 -33.72 9.03
N VAL A 148 -22.39 -34.86 9.14
CA VAL A 148 -23.70 -35.18 8.52
C VAL A 148 -23.75 -35.57 7.03
N LEU A 149 -24.11 -36.83 6.81
CA LEU A 149 -24.47 -37.46 5.52
C LEU A 149 -25.82 -36.93 5.01
N LYS A 150 -25.97 -36.69 3.68
CA LYS A 150 -27.26 -36.72 2.94
C LYS A 150 -27.06 -36.98 1.42
N PRO A 151 -28.08 -37.54 0.73
CA PRO A 151 -27.94 -38.40 -0.46
C PRO A 151 -27.94 -37.67 -1.82
N LYS A 152 -27.57 -38.42 -2.87
CA LYS A 152 -27.40 -38.00 -4.28
C LYS A 152 -28.57 -37.14 -4.79
N SER A 153 -28.26 -35.89 -5.13
CA SER A 153 -29.11 -35.01 -5.94
C SER A 153 -28.50 -34.83 -7.33
N ASP A 154 -29.39 -34.71 -8.30
CA ASP A 154 -29.20 -34.74 -9.74
C ASP A 154 -28.09 -33.85 -10.33
N LYS A 155 -27.63 -34.29 -11.49
CA LYS A 155 -26.48 -33.85 -12.29
C LYS A 155 -26.24 -32.33 -12.29
N LYS A 156 -25.12 -31.91 -11.70
CA LYS A 156 -24.42 -30.66 -12.03
C LYS A 156 -23.23 -31.00 -12.93
N PRO A 157 -23.03 -30.33 -14.08
CA PRO A 157 -21.81 -30.51 -14.86
C PRO A 157 -20.60 -30.09 -14.01
N LEU A 158 -19.53 -30.88 -14.07
CA LEU A 158 -18.32 -30.77 -13.25
C LEU A 158 -17.48 -29.50 -13.48
N ARG A 159 -17.99 -28.52 -14.24
CA ARG A 159 -17.34 -27.24 -14.53
C ARG A 159 -18.36 -26.12 -14.40
N ASN A 160 -18.22 -25.32 -13.34
CA ASN A 160 -18.80 -23.99 -13.31
C ASN A 160 -18.07 -23.15 -14.36
N ASN A 161 -18.80 -22.69 -15.37
CA ASN A 161 -18.40 -21.73 -16.40
C ASN A 161 -17.45 -22.22 -17.51
N GLY A 162 -18.06 -22.55 -18.66
CA GLY A 162 -17.69 -22.02 -19.98
C GLY A 162 -16.41 -22.49 -20.68
N PHE A 163 -15.46 -23.16 -20.02
CA PHE A 163 -14.16 -23.40 -20.64
C PHE A 163 -14.17 -24.61 -21.61
N ASN A 164 -14.28 -24.31 -22.90
CA ASN A 164 -14.04 -25.25 -24.00
C ASN A 164 -12.61 -25.07 -24.54
N PRO A 165 -11.69 -26.05 -24.38
CA PRO A 165 -10.30 -25.93 -24.83
C PRO A 165 -10.11 -25.92 -26.36
N LEU A 166 -11.17 -26.17 -27.14
CA LEU A 166 -11.14 -26.05 -28.61
C LEU A 166 -11.79 -24.77 -29.13
N SER A 167 -12.54 -24.04 -28.29
CA SER A 167 -13.33 -22.88 -28.74
C SER A 167 -13.23 -21.65 -27.84
N GLY A 168 -12.46 -21.72 -26.74
CA GLY A 168 -12.00 -20.57 -25.96
C GLY A 168 -13.09 -19.55 -25.64
N GLU A 169 -14.10 -19.89 -24.84
CA GLU A 169 -15.13 -18.94 -24.45
C GLU A 169 -14.83 -18.38 -23.06
N GLY A 170 -14.62 -17.07 -23.01
CA GLY A 170 -14.26 -16.33 -21.79
C GLY A 170 -14.05 -14.86 -22.10
N GLY A 171 -15.13 -14.19 -22.54
CA GLY A 171 -15.17 -12.74 -22.67
C GLY A 171 -14.86 -12.04 -21.34
N GLY A 172 -14.24 -10.87 -21.45
CA GLY A 172 -13.94 -10.01 -20.31
C GLY A 172 -13.25 -8.74 -20.78
N ALA A 173 -14.02 -7.67 -20.85
CA ALA A 173 -13.61 -6.32 -21.22
C ALA A 173 -12.36 -5.86 -20.43
N CYS A 174 -11.19 -5.87 -21.08
CA CYS A 174 -9.96 -5.16 -20.67
C CYS A 174 -8.90 -5.27 -21.78
N VAL A 175 -9.23 -4.88 -23.02
CA VAL A 175 -8.21 -4.52 -24.01
C VAL A 175 -7.90 -3.04 -23.81
N TRP A 176 -7.06 -2.73 -22.83
CA TRP A 176 -6.40 -1.43 -22.81
C TRP A 176 -5.28 -1.48 -23.84
N ARG A 177 -5.51 -0.92 -25.02
CA ARG A 177 -4.42 -0.56 -25.94
C ARG A 177 -4.01 0.87 -25.61
N PRO A 178 -2.73 1.15 -25.34
CA PRO A 178 -2.25 2.52 -25.34
C PRO A 178 -2.63 3.15 -26.68
N GLY A 179 -3.39 4.25 -26.65
CA GLY A 179 -3.70 5.00 -27.86
C GLY A 179 -2.38 5.35 -28.56
N ARG A 180 -2.33 5.16 -29.89
CA ARG A 180 -1.15 5.57 -30.66
C ARG A 180 -0.95 7.08 -30.47
N ARG A 181 0.03 7.46 -29.65
CA ARG A 181 0.61 8.79 -29.68
C ARG A 181 1.63 8.80 -30.81
N GLY A 182 1.16 9.11 -32.02
CA GLY A 182 1.98 9.38 -33.19
C GLY A 182 1.17 10.24 -34.15
N PRO A 183 1.75 11.30 -34.74
CA PRO A 183 1.00 12.24 -35.57
C PRO A 183 0.42 11.53 -36.79
N SER A 184 -0.90 11.66 -36.97
CA SER A 184 -1.57 11.37 -38.22
C SER A 184 -1.23 12.48 -39.22
N SER A 185 -0.06 12.41 -39.83
CA SER A 185 0.30 13.21 -41.00
C SER A 185 1.45 12.54 -41.75
N GLY A 186 1.19 12.02 -42.95
CA GLY A 186 2.22 11.76 -43.94
C GLY A 186 1.97 10.53 -44.81
N GLY A 187 1.84 10.76 -46.12
CA GLY A 187 1.93 9.74 -47.17
C GLY A 187 0.71 9.65 -48.05
#